data_AF-A0AAD6A4I9-F1
#
_entry.id   AF-A0AAD6A4I9-F1
#
_cell.length_a   1.000
_cell.length_b   1.000
_cell.length_c   1.000
_cell.angle_alpha   90.00
_cell.angle_beta   90.00
_cell.angle_gamma   90.00
#
_symmetry.space_group_name_H-M   'P 1'
#
loop_
_entity.id
_entity.type
_entity.pdbx_description
1 polymer ?
#
loop_
_entity_poly.entity_id
_entity_poly.type
_entity_poly.pdbx_seq_one_letter_code
_entity_poly.pdbx_strand_id
1 'polypeptide(L)'
;QGASNAERFDYVMNFLKRMAGNEYVGFSNATFQSERESGDRNFAIGYYLKEKKCFPDGTDMTSVLDFYFQLCSIEVTCESASVMAATLANGGICPITGERVLSPEAVRNTLSLMHSCSMYDFSGQFAFHVGLPAKSGVAGGILLVVPNVMGIMCWSPPLDKMGNSVRGIQFCTDLVELFNFHNYDNLKHFAKKHDPRREGGDQWFFFGPMDYESLQQELALKAPLWKKVAPTESHQDSSTTVVYRMDKVKSVINLLFAAYTGDVSAMRRFALSSVDMEQRDYDSRTALHVAAAEGHTEVVRFLLEACKVNPVSRDRLDPALIRPGRVDLKQYIGNCTHGQLTQMFWRFYPEEPASEADRFAEQALAVHSEISAAQVQGHFLLHKMDPAGSIDNVAQMK
;
A
#
# COMPACT_ATOMS: atom_id res chain seq x y z
N GLN A 1 26.28 -15.54 -43.95
CA GLN A 1 27.65 -16.09 -43.85
C GLN A 1 28.57 -14.96 -43.39
N GLY A 2 29.42 -15.17 -42.39
CA GLY A 2 30.64 -14.34 -42.28
C GLY A 2 31.12 -13.90 -40.90
N ALA A 3 30.27 -13.74 -39.87
CA ALA A 3 30.79 -13.29 -38.56
C ALA A 3 31.44 -14.44 -37.80
N SER A 4 32.72 -14.29 -37.46
CA SER A 4 33.48 -15.19 -36.61
C SER A 4 32.88 -15.27 -35.20
N ASN A 5 33.17 -16.34 -34.43
CA ASN A 5 32.69 -16.43 -33.05
C ASN A 5 33.18 -15.26 -32.19
N ALA A 6 34.38 -14.73 -32.45
CA ALA A 6 34.91 -13.56 -31.76
C ALA A 6 34.04 -12.30 -32.01
N GLU A 7 33.70 -12.01 -33.26
CA GLU A 7 32.84 -10.85 -33.60
C GLU A 7 31.43 -10.98 -33.01
N ARG A 8 30.88 -12.20 -32.97
CA ARG A 8 29.58 -12.47 -32.32
C ARG A 8 29.67 -12.26 -30.81
N PHE A 9 30.75 -12.70 -30.18
CA PHE A 9 30.98 -12.51 -28.76
C PHE A 9 31.12 -11.04 -28.41
N ASP A 10 31.92 -10.28 -29.17
CA ASP A 10 32.08 -8.84 -29.00
C ASP A 10 30.75 -8.10 -29.19
N TYR A 11 29.94 -8.51 -30.17
CA TYR A 11 28.59 -7.97 -30.37
C TYR A 11 27.71 -8.17 -29.12
N VAL A 12 27.67 -9.38 -28.56
CA VAL A 12 26.88 -9.68 -27.36
C VAL A 12 27.43 -8.95 -26.13
N MET A 13 28.74 -8.90 -25.95
CA MET A 13 29.37 -8.18 -24.84
C MET A 13 29.06 -6.68 -24.89
N ASN A 14 29.15 -6.05 -26.06
CA ASN A 14 28.76 -4.65 -26.22
C ASN A 14 27.25 -4.45 -25.94
N PHE A 15 26.43 -5.38 -26.40
CA PHE A 15 25.00 -5.34 -26.15
C PHE A 15 24.66 -5.41 -24.65
N LEU A 16 25.27 -6.36 -23.93
CA LEU A 16 25.08 -6.51 -22.49
C LEU A 16 25.63 -5.30 -21.71
N LYS A 17 26.78 -4.75 -22.11
CA LYS A 17 27.31 -3.51 -21.51
C LYS A 17 26.33 -2.35 -21.63
N ARG A 18 25.72 -2.17 -22.81
CA ARG A 18 24.67 -1.15 -23.01
C ARG A 18 23.45 -1.40 -22.12
N MET A 19 23.00 -2.66 -22.00
CA MET A 19 21.90 -3.02 -21.10
C MET A 19 22.23 -2.76 -19.61
N ALA A 20 23.47 -2.98 -19.21
CA ALA A 20 23.94 -2.72 -17.85
C ALA A 20 24.28 -1.24 -17.59
N GLY A 21 24.13 -0.37 -18.59
CA GLY A 21 24.51 1.04 -18.51
C GLY A 21 26.01 1.27 -18.29
N ASN A 22 26.83 0.43 -18.94
CA ASN A 22 28.29 0.39 -18.87
C ASN A 22 28.87 -0.04 -17.50
N GLU A 23 28.04 -0.63 -16.64
CA GLU A 23 28.49 -1.35 -15.44
C GLU A 23 29.24 -2.66 -15.80
N TYR A 24 29.74 -3.35 -14.78
CA TYR A 24 30.53 -4.57 -14.93
C TYR A 24 29.84 -5.65 -15.77
N VAL A 25 30.50 -6.06 -16.86
CA VAL A 25 30.18 -7.27 -17.64
C VAL A 25 31.51 -7.94 -17.97
N GLY A 26 31.77 -9.08 -17.33
CA GLY A 26 33.01 -9.84 -17.43
C GLY A 26 32.84 -11.18 -18.14
N PHE A 27 33.91 -11.97 -18.15
CA PHE A 27 33.92 -13.31 -18.75
C PHE A 27 34.86 -14.23 -17.98
N SER A 28 34.36 -15.40 -17.58
CA SER A 28 35.14 -16.44 -16.92
C SER A 28 35.57 -17.51 -17.91
N ASN A 29 36.83 -17.45 -18.33
CA ASN A 29 37.41 -18.53 -19.14
C ASN A 29 37.48 -19.85 -18.36
N ALA A 30 37.64 -19.80 -17.03
CA ALA A 30 37.67 -21.01 -16.20
C ALA A 30 36.33 -21.75 -16.23
N THR A 31 35.22 -21.02 -16.06
CA THR A 31 33.86 -21.58 -16.17
C THR A 31 33.60 -22.10 -17.57
N PHE A 32 34.02 -21.37 -18.61
CA PHE A 32 33.86 -21.80 -20.00
C PHE A 32 34.53 -23.15 -20.27
N GLN A 33 35.78 -23.34 -19.84
CA GLN A 33 36.48 -24.61 -20.03
C GLN A 33 35.77 -25.74 -19.25
N SER A 34 35.38 -25.48 -18.00
CA SER A 34 34.66 -26.46 -17.17
C SER A 34 33.30 -26.88 -17.76
N GLU A 35 32.51 -25.92 -18.24
CA GLU A 35 31.20 -26.17 -18.87
C GLU A 35 31.35 -26.94 -20.19
N ARG A 36 32.37 -26.62 -20.97
CA ARG A 36 32.64 -27.31 -22.23
C ARG A 36 33.10 -28.75 -22.02
N GLU A 37 33.97 -28.99 -21.02
CA GLU A 37 34.46 -30.34 -20.69
C GLU A 37 33.36 -31.27 -20.16
N SER A 38 32.37 -30.73 -19.43
CA SER A 38 31.27 -31.50 -18.83
C SER A 38 29.93 -31.39 -19.59
N GLY A 39 29.96 -30.82 -20.80
CA GLY A 39 28.79 -30.42 -21.57
C GLY A 39 28.07 -31.53 -22.35
N ASP A 40 28.25 -32.81 -22.01
CA ASP A 40 27.77 -33.98 -22.80
C ASP A 40 26.30 -33.90 -23.19
N ARG A 41 25.44 -33.48 -22.25
CA ARG A 41 24.00 -33.31 -22.51
C ARG A 41 23.73 -32.27 -23.59
N ASN A 42 24.48 -31.16 -23.58
CA ASN A 42 24.31 -30.10 -24.58
C ASN A 42 24.84 -30.55 -25.95
N PHE A 43 25.91 -31.35 -26.00
CA PHE A 43 26.35 -31.99 -27.24
C PHE A 43 25.27 -32.92 -27.81
N ALA A 44 24.65 -33.77 -27.00
CA ALA A 44 23.58 -34.67 -27.44
C ALA A 44 22.39 -33.89 -28.03
N ILE A 45 21.96 -32.81 -27.37
CA ILE A 45 20.92 -31.91 -27.88
C ILE A 45 21.36 -31.27 -29.20
N GLY A 46 22.60 -30.77 -29.28
CA GLY A 46 23.15 -30.15 -30.49
C GLY A 46 23.13 -31.09 -31.69
N TYR A 47 23.56 -32.35 -31.52
CA TYR A 47 23.49 -33.35 -32.59
C TYR A 47 22.05 -33.68 -33.01
N TYR A 48 21.12 -33.77 -32.04
CA TYR A 48 19.71 -34.01 -32.34
C TYR A 48 19.08 -32.85 -33.15
N LEU A 49 19.36 -31.61 -32.76
CA LEU A 49 18.92 -30.40 -33.49
C LEU A 49 19.53 -30.32 -34.90
N LYS A 50 20.79 -30.75 -35.06
CA LYS A 50 21.47 -30.82 -36.36
C LYS A 50 20.79 -31.83 -37.29
N GLU A 51 20.49 -33.03 -36.80
CA GLU A 51 19.78 -34.06 -37.58
C GLU A 51 18.39 -33.57 -38.03
N LYS A 52 17.66 -32.90 -37.12
CA LYS A 52 16.32 -32.34 -37.41
C LYS A 52 16.34 -31.03 -38.17
N LYS A 53 17.51 -30.55 -38.62
CA LYS A 53 17.69 -29.30 -39.38
C LYS A 53 17.05 -28.09 -38.67
N CYS A 54 17.17 -28.03 -37.34
CA CYS A 54 16.67 -26.92 -36.55
C CYS A 54 17.54 -25.65 -36.67
N PHE A 55 18.77 -25.78 -37.19
CA PHE A 55 19.67 -24.66 -37.45
C PHE A 55 19.49 -24.13 -38.87
N PRO A 56 19.76 -22.84 -39.12
CA PRO A 56 19.82 -22.29 -40.47
C PRO A 56 20.84 -23.01 -41.34
N ASP A 57 20.59 -23.04 -42.65
CA ASP A 57 21.47 -23.73 -43.61
C ASP A 57 22.92 -23.21 -43.54
N GLY A 58 23.87 -24.15 -43.57
CA GLY A 58 25.31 -23.86 -43.50
C GLY A 58 25.83 -23.52 -42.09
N THR A 59 25.05 -23.74 -41.04
CA THR A 59 25.48 -23.55 -39.65
C THR A 59 26.35 -24.72 -39.17
N ASP A 60 27.52 -24.43 -38.60
CA ASP A 60 28.30 -25.42 -37.86
C ASP A 60 27.81 -25.53 -36.41
N MET A 61 27.31 -26.71 -36.04
CA MET A 61 26.75 -26.99 -34.72
C MET A 61 27.82 -26.86 -33.62
N THR A 62 29.04 -27.35 -33.86
CA THR A 62 30.11 -27.33 -32.85
C THR A 62 30.51 -25.90 -32.53
N SER A 63 30.71 -25.06 -33.55
CA SER A 63 30.97 -23.62 -33.40
C SER A 63 29.85 -22.89 -32.65
N VAL A 64 28.57 -23.26 -32.87
CA VAL A 64 27.43 -22.68 -32.14
C VAL A 64 27.42 -23.11 -30.68
N LEU A 65 27.77 -24.37 -30.41
CA LEU A 65 27.80 -24.90 -29.05
C LEU A 65 28.95 -24.31 -28.23
N ASP A 66 30.13 -24.14 -28.83
CA ASP A 66 31.24 -23.39 -28.20
C ASP A 66 30.81 -21.96 -27.88
N PHE A 67 30.10 -21.30 -28.79
CA PHE A 67 29.56 -19.95 -28.55
C PHE A 67 28.52 -19.94 -27.42
N TYR A 68 27.65 -20.95 -27.35
CA TYR A 68 26.69 -21.11 -26.24
C TYR A 68 27.40 -21.21 -24.89
N PHE A 69 28.45 -22.02 -24.76
CA PHE A 69 29.23 -22.13 -23.53
C PHE A 69 29.93 -20.81 -23.16
N GLN A 70 30.42 -20.05 -24.15
CA GLN A 70 30.98 -18.72 -23.92
C GLN A 70 29.94 -17.78 -23.32
N LEU A 71 28.71 -17.76 -23.86
CA LEU A 71 27.63 -16.91 -23.34
C LEU A 71 27.20 -17.29 -21.92
N CYS A 72 27.15 -18.59 -21.59
CA CYS A 72 26.86 -19.06 -20.24
C CYS A 72 27.97 -18.76 -19.21
N SER A 73 29.15 -18.35 -19.68
CA SER A 73 30.32 -18.05 -18.85
C SER A 73 30.57 -16.55 -18.67
N ILE A 74 29.62 -15.71 -19.11
CA ILE A 74 29.63 -14.26 -18.86
C ILE A 74 29.37 -14.00 -17.38
N GLU A 75 30.16 -13.11 -16.81
CA GLU A 75 30.07 -12.74 -15.40
C GLU A 75 29.40 -11.37 -15.24
N VAL A 76 28.53 -11.27 -14.24
CA VAL A 76 27.87 -10.03 -13.83
C VAL A 76 27.80 -9.95 -12.31
N THR A 77 27.60 -8.75 -11.79
CA THR A 77 27.31 -8.50 -10.37
C THR A 77 25.80 -8.31 -10.17
N CYS A 78 25.32 -8.37 -8.93
CA CYS A 78 23.92 -8.04 -8.63
C CYS A 78 23.56 -6.62 -9.10
N GLU A 79 24.47 -5.67 -8.93
CA GLU A 79 24.29 -4.27 -9.32
C GLU A 79 24.13 -4.14 -10.84
N SER A 80 25.11 -4.60 -11.62
CA SER A 80 25.06 -4.56 -13.10
C SER A 80 23.85 -5.32 -13.66
N ALA A 81 23.54 -6.51 -13.14
CA ALA A 81 22.39 -7.29 -13.59
C ALA A 81 21.04 -6.66 -13.19
N SER A 82 20.97 -5.96 -12.06
CA SER A 82 19.75 -5.21 -11.70
C SER A 82 19.44 -4.10 -12.71
N VAL A 83 20.45 -3.44 -13.28
CA VAL A 83 20.29 -2.46 -14.36
C VAL A 83 19.82 -3.14 -15.65
N MET A 84 20.33 -4.34 -15.97
CA MET A 84 19.84 -5.12 -17.10
C MET A 84 18.36 -5.49 -16.94
N ALA A 85 17.96 -5.96 -15.75
CA ALA A 85 16.55 -6.24 -15.44
C ALA A 85 15.68 -4.96 -15.54
N ALA A 86 16.20 -3.83 -15.07
CA ALA A 86 15.47 -2.56 -15.11
C ALA A 86 15.37 -2.01 -16.55
N THR A 87 16.35 -2.29 -17.41
CA THR A 87 16.28 -2.01 -18.85
C THR A 87 15.14 -2.79 -19.51
N LEU A 88 14.91 -4.04 -19.10
CA LEU A 88 13.72 -4.80 -19.54
C LEU A 88 12.44 -4.22 -18.94
N ALA A 89 12.42 -3.86 -17.66
CA ALA A 89 11.27 -3.25 -17.01
C ALA A 89 10.84 -1.93 -17.68
N ASN A 90 11.82 -1.18 -18.21
CA ASN A 90 11.64 0.11 -18.87
C ASN A 90 11.50 0.00 -20.40
N GLY A 91 10.96 -1.12 -20.89
CA GLY A 91 10.62 -1.28 -22.31
C GLY A 91 11.81 -1.28 -23.27
N GLY A 92 13.01 -1.62 -22.77
CA GLY A 92 14.24 -1.72 -23.57
C GLY A 92 15.11 -0.47 -23.55
N ILE A 93 14.76 0.51 -22.72
CA ILE A 93 15.54 1.74 -22.51
C ILE A 93 16.32 1.61 -21.21
N CYS A 94 17.64 1.74 -21.27
CA CYS A 94 18.48 1.66 -20.08
C CYS A 94 18.14 2.82 -19.12
N PRO A 95 17.77 2.55 -17.85
CA PRO A 95 17.24 3.57 -16.96
C PRO A 95 18.29 4.62 -16.53
N ILE A 96 19.58 4.24 -16.49
CA ILE A 96 20.65 5.13 -16.05
C ILE A 96 21.31 5.91 -17.19
N THR A 97 21.28 5.39 -18.43
CA THR A 97 21.86 6.09 -19.60
C THR A 97 20.81 6.74 -20.50
N GLY A 98 19.54 6.33 -20.42
CA GLY A 98 18.48 6.75 -21.34
C GLY A 98 18.58 6.15 -22.75
N GLU A 99 19.55 5.27 -23.00
CA GLU A 99 19.78 4.67 -24.30
C GLU A 99 18.73 3.59 -24.61
N ARG A 100 18.17 3.61 -25.83
CA ARG A 100 17.36 2.49 -26.32
C ARG A 100 18.26 1.34 -26.77
N VAL A 101 18.30 0.28 -25.97
CA VAL A 101 19.12 -0.91 -26.23
C VAL A 101 18.34 -1.99 -26.97
N LEU A 102 17.06 -2.15 -26.62
CA LEU A 102 16.17 -3.17 -27.18
C LEU A 102 14.94 -2.55 -27.84
N SER A 103 14.36 -3.27 -28.81
CA SER A 103 13.02 -2.93 -29.29
C SER A 103 11.97 -3.31 -28.23
N PRO A 104 10.88 -2.53 -28.08
CA PRO A 104 9.80 -2.88 -27.15
C PRO A 104 9.15 -4.22 -27.47
N GLU A 105 9.14 -4.62 -28.74
CA GLU A 105 8.65 -5.93 -29.19
C GLU A 105 9.49 -7.08 -28.61
N ALA A 106 10.82 -7.00 -28.74
CA ALA A 106 11.71 -8.00 -28.18
C ALA A 106 11.53 -8.10 -26.67
N VAL A 107 11.45 -6.96 -25.97
CA VAL A 107 11.24 -6.91 -24.52
C VAL A 107 9.93 -7.58 -24.12
N ARG A 108 8.82 -7.24 -24.78
CA ARG A 108 7.51 -7.86 -24.50
C ARG A 108 7.58 -9.37 -24.67
N ASN A 109 8.14 -9.85 -25.78
CA ASN A 109 8.24 -11.28 -26.07
C ASN A 109 9.12 -12.00 -25.02
N THR A 110 10.27 -11.41 -24.66
CA THR A 110 11.16 -11.95 -23.64
C THR A 110 10.48 -12.01 -22.28
N LEU A 111 9.80 -10.95 -21.84
CA LEU A 111 9.11 -10.94 -20.55
C LEU A 111 7.95 -11.94 -20.49
N SER A 112 7.21 -12.12 -21.59
CA SER A 112 6.18 -13.16 -21.67
C SER A 112 6.76 -14.57 -21.52
N LEU A 113 7.88 -14.87 -22.18
CA LEU A 113 8.56 -16.18 -22.04
C LEU A 113 9.23 -16.34 -20.67
N MET A 114 9.71 -15.25 -20.06
CA MET A 114 10.22 -15.25 -18.69
C MET A 114 9.14 -15.58 -17.68
N HIS A 115 7.90 -15.15 -17.91
CA HIS A 115 6.79 -15.49 -17.05
C HIS A 115 6.46 -16.99 -17.09
N SER A 116 6.52 -17.65 -18.26
CA SER A 116 6.04 -19.03 -18.40
C SER A 116 7.09 -20.13 -18.30
N CYS A 117 8.36 -19.87 -18.66
CA CYS A 117 9.33 -20.94 -18.96
C CYS A 117 10.67 -20.85 -18.21
N SER A 118 10.90 -19.81 -17.43
CA SER A 118 12.27 -19.37 -17.10
C SER A 118 12.79 -19.76 -15.70
N MET A 119 11.97 -20.46 -14.91
CA MET A 119 12.28 -20.97 -13.57
C MET A 119 12.35 -22.51 -13.51
N TYR A 120 12.80 -23.14 -14.59
CA TYR A 120 12.82 -24.60 -14.78
C TYR A 120 11.42 -25.21 -14.56
N ASP A 121 11.34 -26.39 -13.94
CA ASP A 121 10.10 -27.08 -13.66
C ASP A 121 9.22 -26.32 -12.63
N PHE A 122 9.76 -25.29 -11.96
CA PHE A 122 9.03 -24.42 -11.03
C PHE A 122 8.29 -23.27 -11.75
N SER A 123 8.48 -23.08 -13.06
CA SER A 123 7.95 -21.91 -13.79
C SER A 123 6.43 -21.72 -13.64
N GLY A 124 5.65 -22.80 -13.71
CA GLY A 124 4.19 -22.70 -13.56
C GLY A 124 3.75 -22.28 -12.15
N GLN A 125 4.41 -22.81 -11.11
CA GLN A 125 4.13 -22.44 -9.72
C GLN A 125 4.62 -21.02 -9.42
N PHE A 126 5.79 -20.63 -9.93
CA PHE A 126 6.31 -19.28 -9.80
C PHE A 126 5.38 -18.25 -10.47
N ALA A 127 4.92 -18.52 -11.68
CA ALA A 127 3.98 -17.67 -12.40
C ALA A 127 2.63 -17.51 -11.68
N PHE A 128 2.19 -18.56 -10.97
CA PHE A 128 0.92 -18.54 -10.23
C PHE A 128 1.03 -17.85 -8.87
N HIS A 129 2.11 -18.08 -8.12
CA HIS A 129 2.27 -17.57 -6.76
C HIS A 129 2.99 -16.22 -6.69
N VAL A 130 4.09 -16.07 -7.43
CA VAL A 130 4.86 -14.82 -7.49
C VAL A 130 4.34 -13.92 -8.59
N GLY A 131 4.03 -14.50 -9.75
CA GLY A 131 3.42 -13.78 -10.86
C GLY A 131 4.29 -12.69 -11.47
N LEU A 132 5.62 -12.78 -11.35
CA LEU A 132 6.56 -11.85 -11.97
C LEU A 132 7.41 -12.56 -13.03
N PRO A 133 7.80 -11.89 -14.13
CA PRO A 133 8.79 -12.43 -15.06
C PRO A 133 10.15 -12.58 -14.37
N ALA A 134 10.72 -13.79 -14.38
CA ALA A 134 12.02 -14.05 -13.80
C ALA A 134 12.81 -15.10 -14.58
N LYS A 135 14.14 -15.10 -14.45
CA LYS A 135 15.02 -16.16 -14.95
C LYS A 135 16.01 -16.56 -13.87
N SER A 136 16.06 -17.87 -13.58
CA SER A 136 17.01 -18.45 -12.63
C SER A 136 18.26 -18.99 -13.35
N GLY A 137 19.42 -18.93 -12.71
CA GLY A 137 20.69 -19.47 -13.20
C GLY A 137 21.34 -20.41 -12.19
N VAL A 138 22.06 -21.42 -12.68
CA VAL A 138 22.75 -22.42 -11.83
C VAL A 138 23.85 -21.83 -10.95
N ALA A 139 24.33 -20.63 -11.26
CA ALA A 139 25.21 -19.85 -10.39
C ALA A 139 24.52 -19.30 -9.13
N GLY A 140 23.21 -19.53 -8.97
CA GLY A 140 22.39 -19.05 -7.85
C GLY A 140 21.81 -17.65 -8.05
N GLY A 141 21.86 -17.13 -9.28
CA GLY A 141 21.29 -15.84 -9.64
C GLY A 141 19.82 -15.96 -10.07
N ILE A 142 18.99 -14.99 -9.68
CA ILE A 142 17.62 -14.82 -10.19
C ILE A 142 17.48 -13.39 -10.70
N LEU A 143 17.32 -13.25 -12.02
CA LEU A 143 16.98 -12.00 -12.68
C LEU A 143 15.46 -11.83 -12.63
N LEU A 144 14.98 -10.86 -11.85
CA LEU A 144 13.55 -10.59 -11.63
C LEU A 144 13.17 -9.24 -12.23
N VAL A 145 12.07 -9.19 -12.96
CA VAL A 145 11.58 -7.95 -13.59
C VAL A 145 10.20 -7.62 -13.04
N VAL A 146 10.01 -6.39 -12.56
CA VAL A 146 8.70 -5.81 -12.27
C VAL A 146 8.41 -4.77 -13.36
N PRO A 147 7.67 -5.13 -14.43
CA PRO A 147 7.50 -4.27 -15.59
C PRO A 147 6.95 -2.89 -15.21
N ASN A 148 7.51 -1.83 -15.78
CA ASN A 148 7.19 -0.43 -15.50
C ASN A 148 7.45 0.04 -14.05
N VAL A 149 8.16 -0.75 -13.23
CA VAL A 149 8.48 -0.37 -11.84
C VAL A 149 9.98 -0.46 -11.60
N MET A 150 10.57 -1.66 -11.66
CA MET A 150 11.98 -1.88 -11.33
C MET A 150 12.51 -3.21 -11.87
N GLY A 151 13.84 -3.35 -11.86
CA GLY A 151 14.54 -4.61 -12.08
C GLY A 151 15.33 -5.01 -10.84
N ILE A 152 15.39 -6.31 -10.55
CA ILE A 152 16.03 -6.86 -9.36
C ILE A 152 16.93 -8.03 -9.79
N MET A 153 18.10 -8.13 -9.17
CA MET A 153 18.93 -9.32 -9.22
C MET A 153 19.12 -9.87 -7.82
N CYS A 154 18.65 -11.09 -7.57
CA CYS A 154 18.95 -11.82 -6.34
C CYS A 154 20.08 -12.81 -6.61
N TRP A 155 21.02 -12.95 -5.68
CA TRP A 155 22.08 -13.96 -5.80
C TRP A 155 22.31 -14.69 -4.50
N SER A 156 22.16 -16.02 -4.54
CA SER A 156 22.55 -16.92 -3.48
C SER A 156 22.91 -18.28 -4.09
N PRO A 157 24.18 -18.71 -4.00
CA PRO A 157 24.67 -19.93 -4.64
C PRO A 157 23.91 -21.23 -4.32
N PRO A 158 23.43 -21.48 -3.07
CA PRO A 158 22.69 -22.70 -2.77
C PRO A 158 21.39 -22.84 -3.58
N LEU A 159 21.28 -23.94 -4.32
CA LEU A 159 20.12 -24.28 -5.13
C LEU A 159 19.19 -25.24 -4.41
N ASP A 160 17.90 -25.15 -4.72
CA ASP A 160 16.89 -26.14 -4.35
C ASP A 160 16.96 -27.37 -5.27
N LYS A 161 16.05 -28.33 -5.04
CA LYS A 161 15.96 -29.56 -5.83
C LYS A 161 15.55 -29.33 -7.29
N MET A 162 15.02 -28.16 -7.62
CA MET A 162 14.54 -27.76 -8.94
C MET A 162 15.57 -26.92 -9.70
N GLY A 163 16.74 -26.66 -9.12
CA GLY A 163 17.81 -25.87 -9.72
C GLY A 163 17.67 -24.36 -9.55
N ASN A 164 16.81 -23.89 -8.65
CA ASN A 164 16.60 -22.47 -8.35
C ASN A 164 17.28 -22.03 -7.06
N SER A 165 17.69 -20.77 -6.97
CA SER A 165 18.27 -20.22 -5.73
C SER A 165 17.27 -20.24 -4.58
N VAL A 166 17.62 -20.91 -3.48
CA VAL A 166 16.71 -21.07 -2.32
C VAL A 166 16.28 -19.71 -1.74
N ARG A 167 17.26 -18.84 -1.45
CA ARG A 167 16.99 -17.51 -0.90
C ARG A 167 16.39 -16.57 -1.93
N GLY A 168 16.75 -16.71 -3.19
CA GLY A 168 16.18 -15.92 -4.27
C GLY A 168 14.68 -16.15 -4.43
N ILE A 169 14.24 -17.41 -4.41
CA ILE A 169 12.80 -17.75 -4.47
C ILE A 169 12.07 -17.23 -3.23
N GLN A 170 12.62 -17.46 -2.04
CA GLN A 170 12.00 -16.97 -0.79
C GLN A 170 11.78 -15.45 -0.84
N PHE A 171 12.81 -14.70 -1.25
CA PHE A 171 12.71 -13.25 -1.40
C PHE A 171 11.61 -12.86 -2.41
N CYS A 172 11.51 -13.54 -3.55
CA CYS A 172 10.48 -13.24 -4.55
C CYS A 172 9.06 -13.45 -4.01
N THR A 173 8.85 -14.49 -3.21
CA THR A 173 7.57 -14.75 -2.54
C THR A 173 7.25 -13.68 -1.50
N ASP A 174 8.19 -13.40 -0.59
CA ASP A 174 8.01 -12.39 0.46
C ASP A 174 7.74 -11.00 -0.13
N LEU A 175 8.39 -10.67 -1.25
CA LEU A 175 8.21 -9.42 -1.98
C LEU A 175 6.76 -9.22 -2.42
N VAL A 176 6.13 -10.23 -3.03
CA VAL A 176 4.76 -10.10 -3.54
C VAL A 176 3.69 -10.32 -2.46
N GLU A 177 4.05 -10.93 -1.34
CA GLU A 177 3.20 -10.99 -0.15
C GLU A 177 3.11 -9.61 0.52
N LEU A 178 4.22 -8.87 0.54
CA LEU A 178 4.28 -7.54 1.14
C LEU A 178 3.80 -6.43 0.19
N PHE A 179 4.13 -6.50 -1.11
CA PHE A 179 3.85 -5.46 -2.10
C PHE A 179 2.90 -5.93 -3.21
N ASN A 180 2.12 -5.01 -3.78
CA ASN A 180 1.16 -5.30 -4.85
C ASN A 180 1.80 -5.41 -6.26
N PHE A 181 2.92 -6.14 -6.35
CA PHE A 181 3.69 -6.30 -7.59
C PHE A 181 3.31 -7.51 -8.43
N HIS A 182 2.52 -8.44 -7.89
CA HIS A 182 2.06 -9.59 -8.66
C HIS A 182 1.37 -9.11 -9.96
N ASN A 183 1.70 -9.71 -11.12
CA ASN A 183 1.25 -9.21 -12.43
C ASN A 183 -0.28 -9.11 -12.58
N TYR A 184 -1.02 -9.90 -11.81
CA TYR A 184 -2.49 -9.90 -11.79
C TYR A 184 -3.10 -9.23 -10.54
N ASP A 185 -2.31 -8.59 -9.69
CA ASP A 185 -2.83 -7.80 -8.56
C ASP A 185 -3.50 -6.51 -9.04
N ASN A 186 -4.51 -6.07 -8.28
CA ASN A 186 -5.27 -4.87 -8.62
C ASN A 186 -4.60 -3.60 -8.06
N LEU A 187 -4.37 -2.61 -8.92
CA LEU A 187 -3.74 -1.33 -8.53
C LEU A 187 -4.64 -0.43 -7.69
N LYS A 188 -5.98 -0.59 -7.73
CA LYS A 188 -6.96 0.23 -7.01
C LYS A 188 -7.42 -0.43 -5.70
N HIS A 189 -7.63 -1.74 -5.72
CA HIS A 189 -8.23 -2.53 -4.65
C HIS A 189 -7.32 -3.70 -4.28
N PHE A 190 -6.24 -3.42 -3.54
CA PHE A 190 -5.33 -4.45 -3.03
C PHE A 190 -5.55 -4.65 -1.52
N ALA A 191 -5.59 -5.91 -1.09
CA ALA A 191 -5.81 -6.27 0.30
C ALA A 191 -4.49 -6.19 1.08
N LYS A 192 -4.38 -5.27 2.05
CA LYS A 192 -3.28 -5.16 3.05
C LYS A 192 -1.83 -5.06 2.53
N LYS A 193 -1.58 -5.14 1.22
CA LYS A 193 -0.26 -4.98 0.59
C LYS A 193 0.13 -3.51 0.48
N HIS A 194 1.42 -3.22 0.36
CA HIS A 194 1.94 -1.87 0.11
C HIS A 194 2.09 -1.60 -1.39
N ASP A 195 1.78 -0.37 -1.81
CA ASP A 195 2.04 0.13 -3.16
C ASP A 195 2.99 1.33 -3.09
N PRO A 196 4.29 1.15 -3.37
CA PRO A 196 5.28 2.22 -3.26
C PRO A 196 5.22 3.21 -4.43
N ARG A 197 4.37 3.00 -5.43
CA ARG A 197 4.19 3.95 -6.55
C ARG A 197 3.40 5.20 -6.15
N ARG A 198 2.74 5.19 -4.99
CA ARG A 198 1.97 6.33 -4.47
C ARG A 198 2.83 7.06 -3.45
N GLU A 199 3.08 8.36 -3.66
CA GLU A 199 3.81 9.18 -2.68
C GLU A 199 3.04 9.28 -1.36
N GLY A 200 3.75 9.10 -0.25
CA GLY A 200 3.22 9.36 1.10
C GLY A 200 2.49 8.19 1.73
N GLY A 201 2.90 7.83 2.95
CA GLY A 201 2.28 6.79 3.79
C GLY A 201 0.88 7.12 4.32
N ASP A 202 0.07 7.91 3.60
CA ASP A 202 -1.28 8.27 4.01
C ASP A 202 -2.31 7.76 2.99
N GLN A 203 -3.01 6.69 3.35
CA GLN A 203 -4.19 6.22 2.64
C GLN A 203 -5.37 7.18 2.86
N TRP A 204 -5.46 8.25 2.07
CA TRP A 204 -6.73 8.96 1.85
C TRP A 204 -7.33 8.45 0.54
N PHE A 205 -8.39 7.65 0.64
CA PHE A 205 -9.24 7.34 -0.51
C PHE A 205 -9.97 8.62 -0.96
N PHE A 206 -9.37 9.37 -1.88
CA PHE A 206 -10.11 10.37 -2.65
C PHE A 206 -10.99 9.65 -3.68
N PHE A 207 -12.22 9.35 -3.31
CA PHE A 207 -13.27 9.15 -4.31
C PHE A 207 -13.77 10.53 -4.74
N GLY A 208 -13.42 10.94 -5.96
CA GLY A 208 -14.20 11.96 -6.66
C GLY A 208 -15.66 11.50 -6.80
N PRO A 209 -16.61 12.41 -7.09
CA PRO A 209 -18.03 12.10 -7.10
C PRO A 209 -18.31 11.04 -8.19
N MET A 210 -18.49 9.78 -7.77
CA MET A 210 -18.91 8.69 -8.66
C MET A 210 -20.42 8.72 -8.82
N ASP A 211 -20.83 8.72 -10.09
CA ASP A 211 -22.23 8.71 -10.53
C ASP A 211 -22.91 7.35 -10.20
N TYR A 212 -24.16 7.44 -9.75
CA TYR A 212 -24.96 6.36 -9.19
C TYR A 212 -25.27 5.25 -10.20
N GLU A 213 -25.30 5.57 -11.51
CA GLU A 213 -25.55 4.59 -12.58
C GLU A 213 -24.40 3.60 -12.77
N SER A 214 -23.15 4.05 -12.57
CA SER A 214 -21.97 3.18 -12.71
C SER A 214 -21.93 2.11 -11.60
N LEU A 215 -22.43 2.46 -10.41
CA LEU A 215 -22.52 1.57 -9.25
C LEU A 215 -23.57 0.46 -9.45
N GLN A 216 -24.70 0.77 -10.09
CA GLN A 216 -25.75 -0.23 -10.38
C GLN A 216 -25.28 -1.27 -11.42
N GLN A 217 -24.43 -0.87 -12.38
CA GLN A 217 -23.91 -1.75 -13.42
C GLN A 217 -22.85 -2.73 -12.89
N GLU A 218 -22.02 -2.32 -11.92
CA GLU A 218 -21.04 -3.19 -11.25
C GLU A 218 -21.69 -4.20 -10.28
N LEU A 219 -22.78 -3.81 -9.61
CA LEU A 219 -23.50 -4.68 -8.66
C LEU A 219 -24.27 -5.82 -9.37
N ALA A 220 -24.58 -5.69 -10.65
CA ALA A 220 -25.32 -6.68 -11.43
C ALA A 220 -24.49 -7.94 -11.81
N LEU A 221 -23.15 -7.91 -11.69
CA LEU A 221 -22.27 -8.91 -12.33
C LEU A 221 -21.44 -9.81 -11.41
N LYS A 222 -21.62 -9.82 -10.09
CA LYS A 222 -20.84 -10.73 -9.22
C LYS A 222 -21.71 -11.62 -8.32
N ALA A 223 -21.89 -12.85 -8.80
CA ALA A 223 -22.25 -14.05 -8.03
C ALA A 223 -21.23 -14.32 -6.88
N PRO A 224 -21.58 -15.12 -5.84
CA PRO A 224 -21.64 -14.57 -4.49
C PRO A 224 -20.57 -15.05 -3.48
N LEU A 225 -20.40 -14.26 -2.42
CA LEU A 225 -19.52 -14.38 -1.25
C LEU A 225 -19.86 -15.54 -0.27
N TRP A 226 -20.57 -16.60 -0.69
CA TRP A 226 -21.03 -17.68 0.20
C TRP A 226 -20.26 -18.98 -0.01
N LYS A 227 -19.83 -19.64 1.07
CA LYS A 227 -19.26 -21.00 1.03
C LYS A 227 -20.12 -21.97 1.85
N LYS A 228 -20.44 -23.13 1.27
CA LYS A 228 -21.24 -24.22 1.87
C LYS A 228 -20.40 -24.99 2.89
N VAL A 229 -20.93 -25.24 4.09
CA VAL A 229 -20.32 -26.12 5.10
C VAL A 229 -21.23 -27.34 5.30
N ALA A 230 -20.64 -28.53 5.45
CA ALA A 230 -21.36 -29.79 5.65
C ALA A 230 -21.87 -29.93 7.09
N PRO A 231 -23.00 -30.62 7.33
CA PRO A 231 -23.57 -30.74 8.66
C PRO A 231 -22.81 -31.80 9.48
N THR A 232 -22.27 -31.42 10.63
CA THR A 232 -21.78 -32.37 11.63
C THR A 232 -22.91 -32.82 12.55
N GLU A 233 -23.10 -34.13 12.54
CA GLU A 233 -23.81 -35.06 13.42
C GLU A 233 -24.89 -34.59 14.42
N SER A 234 -25.98 -35.34 14.31
CA SER A 234 -26.98 -35.70 15.31
C SER A 234 -28.30 -34.92 15.32
N HIS A 235 -29.34 -35.73 15.10
CA HIS A 235 -30.78 -35.55 15.27
C HIS A 235 -31.61 -35.02 14.10
N GLN A 236 -32.54 -35.90 13.75
CA GLN A 236 -33.57 -35.86 12.72
C GLN A 236 -34.33 -34.55 12.74
N ASP A 237 -34.20 -33.76 11.67
CA ASP A 237 -35.30 -32.96 11.17
C ASP A 237 -35.16 -32.77 9.66
N SER A 238 -36.21 -33.13 8.92
CA SER A 238 -36.24 -33.18 7.45
C SER A 238 -36.61 -31.83 6.80
N SER A 239 -36.38 -30.72 7.50
CA SER A 239 -36.56 -29.38 6.95
C SER A 239 -35.21 -28.81 6.51
N THR A 240 -35.05 -28.63 5.20
CA THR A 240 -33.85 -28.09 4.57
C THR A 240 -33.71 -26.58 4.84
N THR A 241 -33.39 -26.22 6.08
CA THR A 241 -33.05 -24.83 6.43
C THR A 241 -31.53 -24.69 6.41
N VAL A 242 -31.00 -24.14 5.32
CA VAL A 242 -29.58 -23.79 5.19
C VAL A 242 -29.36 -22.51 6.00
N VAL A 243 -28.75 -22.63 7.17
CA VAL A 243 -28.37 -21.47 8.00
C VAL A 243 -27.03 -20.94 7.52
N TYR A 244 -27.02 -19.73 6.97
CA TYR A 244 -25.80 -18.99 6.69
C TYR A 244 -25.39 -18.20 7.94
N ARG A 245 -24.13 -18.34 8.41
CA ARG A 245 -23.58 -17.55 9.53
C ARG A 245 -22.37 -16.74 9.06
N MET A 246 -22.41 -15.42 9.25
CA MET A 246 -21.22 -14.57 9.22
C MET A 246 -20.36 -14.83 10.47
N ASP A 247 -19.03 -14.85 10.31
CA ASP A 247 -18.10 -14.88 11.44
C ASP A 247 -18.25 -13.59 12.27
N LYS A 248 -18.78 -13.73 13.49
CA LYS A 248 -19.12 -12.61 14.40
C LYS A 248 -17.94 -11.72 14.80
N VAL A 249 -16.69 -12.19 14.69
CA VAL A 249 -15.52 -11.54 15.32
C VAL A 249 -14.89 -10.44 14.45
N LYS A 250 -15.08 -10.45 13.12
CA LYS A 250 -14.55 -9.40 12.21
C LYS A 250 -15.49 -8.20 12.00
N SER A 251 -16.72 -8.30 12.49
CA SER A 251 -17.78 -7.31 12.29
C SER A 251 -17.65 -6.10 13.22
N VAL A 252 -17.40 -6.34 14.52
CA VAL A 252 -17.34 -5.30 15.57
C VAL A 252 -16.24 -4.27 15.31
N ILE A 253 -15.02 -4.73 14.99
CA ILE A 253 -13.84 -3.86 14.83
C ILE A 253 -14.03 -2.89 13.65
N ASN A 254 -14.53 -3.38 12.53
CA ASN A 254 -14.75 -2.56 11.33
C ASN A 254 -15.90 -1.57 11.53
N LEU A 255 -16.95 -1.97 12.27
CA LEU A 255 -18.05 -1.11 12.64
C LEU A 255 -17.56 0.04 13.55
N LEU A 256 -16.76 -0.26 14.57
CA LEU A 256 -16.21 0.75 15.48
C LEU A 256 -15.20 1.67 14.78
N PHE A 257 -14.40 1.15 13.86
CA PHE A 257 -13.47 1.95 13.07
C PHE A 257 -14.20 2.93 12.12
N ALA A 258 -15.31 2.51 11.52
CA ALA A 258 -16.16 3.40 10.73
C ALA A 258 -16.79 4.51 11.59
N ALA A 259 -17.18 4.17 12.82
CA ALA A 259 -17.68 5.16 13.77
C ALA A 259 -16.58 6.14 14.25
N TYR A 260 -15.35 5.65 14.45
CA TYR A 260 -14.18 6.46 14.82
C TYR A 260 -13.78 7.47 13.74
N THR A 261 -13.83 7.05 12.48
CA THR A 261 -13.45 7.87 11.33
C THR A 261 -14.57 8.80 10.83
N GLY A 262 -15.80 8.63 11.33
CA GLY A 262 -16.94 9.43 10.88
C GLY A 262 -17.52 9.00 9.53
N ASP A 263 -17.19 7.80 9.01
CA ASP A 263 -17.63 7.33 7.69
C ASP A 263 -19.11 6.88 7.71
N VAL A 264 -20.02 7.84 7.52
CA VAL A 264 -21.46 7.60 7.41
C VAL A 264 -21.82 6.62 6.28
N SER A 265 -21.03 6.56 5.21
CA SER A 265 -21.30 5.67 4.08
C SER A 265 -20.97 4.22 4.44
N ALA A 266 -19.88 3.97 5.17
CA ALA A 266 -19.60 2.66 5.75
C ALA A 266 -20.69 2.25 6.74
N MET A 267 -21.14 3.17 7.59
CA MET A 267 -22.22 2.91 8.56
C MET A 267 -23.52 2.50 7.87
N ARG A 268 -23.88 3.16 6.76
CA ARG A 268 -25.02 2.77 5.90
C ARG A 268 -24.84 1.39 5.28
N ARG A 269 -23.64 1.06 4.77
CA ARG A 269 -23.34 -0.27 4.23
C ARG A 269 -23.49 -1.37 5.29
N PHE A 270 -23.01 -1.12 6.52
CA PHE A 270 -23.16 -2.07 7.63
C PHE A 270 -24.63 -2.28 8.02
N ALA A 271 -25.41 -1.21 8.12
CA ALA A 271 -26.84 -1.30 8.40
C ALA A 271 -27.61 -2.07 7.31
N LEU A 272 -27.32 -1.82 6.04
CA LEU A 272 -27.92 -2.54 4.90
C LEU A 272 -27.48 -4.00 4.81
N SER A 273 -26.33 -4.35 5.38
CA SER A 273 -25.82 -5.73 5.46
C SER A 273 -26.38 -6.51 6.66
N SER A 274 -27.39 -5.97 7.36
CA SER A 274 -27.99 -6.54 8.57
C SER A 274 -26.98 -6.81 9.70
N VAL A 275 -25.92 -6.01 9.78
CA VAL A 275 -24.96 -6.07 10.88
C VAL A 275 -25.62 -5.51 12.14
N ASP A 276 -25.43 -6.19 13.26
CA ASP A 276 -25.89 -5.71 14.56
C ASP A 276 -25.12 -4.44 14.96
N MET A 277 -25.79 -3.29 14.91
CA MET A 277 -25.19 -1.98 15.18
C MET A 277 -24.97 -1.72 16.68
N GLU A 278 -25.46 -2.60 17.55
CA GLU A 278 -25.27 -2.54 19.01
C GLU A 278 -24.11 -3.42 19.51
N GLN A 279 -23.32 -3.96 18.58
CA GLN A 279 -22.12 -4.73 18.88
C GLN A 279 -21.13 -3.95 19.74
N ARG A 280 -20.46 -4.69 20.65
CA ARG A 280 -19.56 -4.15 21.67
C ARG A 280 -18.16 -4.72 21.55
N ASP A 281 -17.13 -3.89 21.75
CA ASP A 281 -15.74 -4.36 21.87
C ASP A 281 -15.43 -4.94 23.26
N TYR A 282 -14.15 -5.26 23.47
CA TYR A 282 -13.60 -5.76 24.74
C TYR A 282 -13.86 -4.83 25.93
N ASP A 283 -14.03 -3.53 25.68
CA ASP A 283 -14.31 -2.50 26.67
C ASP A 283 -15.80 -2.16 26.75
N SER A 284 -16.68 -2.96 26.15
CA SER A 284 -18.12 -2.70 26.10
C SER A 284 -18.52 -1.43 25.33
N ARG A 285 -17.66 -0.92 24.44
CA ARG A 285 -17.95 0.24 23.60
C ARG A 285 -18.74 -0.14 22.37
N THR A 286 -19.81 0.62 22.11
CA THR A 286 -20.60 0.54 20.88
C THR A 286 -20.10 1.55 19.85
N ALA A 287 -20.53 1.41 18.60
CA ALA A 287 -20.30 2.40 17.54
C ALA A 287 -20.78 3.81 17.96
N LEU A 288 -21.85 3.87 18.75
CA LEU A 288 -22.38 5.13 19.26
C LEU A 288 -21.42 5.80 20.27
N HIS A 289 -20.80 5.04 21.17
CA HIS A 289 -19.81 5.59 22.10
C HIS A 289 -18.62 6.21 21.36
N VAL A 290 -18.12 5.50 20.34
CA VAL A 290 -16.96 5.95 19.57
C VAL A 290 -17.29 7.19 18.73
N ALA A 291 -18.43 7.18 18.02
CA ALA A 291 -18.86 8.34 17.24
C ALA A 291 -19.13 9.57 18.10
N ALA A 292 -19.68 9.38 19.31
CA ALA A 292 -19.91 10.48 20.26
C ALA A 292 -18.61 11.02 20.86
N ALA A 293 -17.64 10.17 21.17
CA ALA A 293 -16.34 10.58 21.72
C ALA A 293 -15.52 11.41 20.72
N GLU A 294 -15.57 11.05 19.43
CA GLU A 294 -14.85 11.76 18.35
C GLU A 294 -15.63 12.98 17.80
N GLY A 295 -16.88 13.18 18.21
CA GLY A 295 -17.69 14.33 17.80
C GLY A 295 -18.36 14.21 16.43
N HIS A 296 -18.51 13.00 15.89
CA HIS A 296 -19.10 12.76 14.57
C HIS A 296 -20.64 12.79 14.60
N THR A 297 -21.21 13.99 14.58
CA THR A 297 -22.65 14.25 14.70
C THR A 297 -23.52 13.53 13.67
N GLU A 298 -23.06 13.42 12.42
CA GLU A 298 -23.81 12.75 11.35
C GLU A 298 -23.87 11.22 11.53
N VAL A 299 -22.81 10.61 12.08
CA VAL A 299 -22.81 9.18 12.43
C VAL A 299 -23.70 8.93 13.65
N VAL A 300 -23.65 9.81 14.66
CA VAL A 300 -24.54 9.76 15.84
C VAL A 300 -26.00 9.86 15.42
N ARG A 301 -26.34 10.83 14.54
CA ARG A 301 -27.70 10.98 14.01
C ARG A 301 -28.14 9.71 13.27
N PHE A 302 -27.29 9.17 12.41
CA PHE A 302 -27.59 7.93 11.68
C PHE A 302 -27.85 6.73 12.62
N LEU A 303 -27.01 6.55 13.64
CA LEU A 303 -27.14 5.46 14.61
C LEU A 303 -28.42 5.55 15.45
N LEU A 304 -28.80 6.76 15.88
CA LEU A 304 -29.99 6.99 16.71
C LEU A 304 -31.28 7.01 15.89
N GLU A 305 -31.29 7.67 14.74
CA GLU A 305 -32.50 7.88 13.95
C GLU A 305 -32.81 6.70 13.04
N ALA A 306 -31.81 6.17 12.31
CA ALA A 306 -31.99 5.12 11.32
C ALA A 306 -31.80 3.72 11.92
N CYS A 307 -30.78 3.51 12.74
CA CYS A 307 -30.49 2.20 13.33
C CYS A 307 -31.17 1.95 14.69
N LYS A 308 -31.75 2.99 15.31
CA LYS A 308 -32.43 2.92 16.62
C LYS A 308 -31.58 2.30 17.74
N VAL A 309 -30.26 2.53 17.70
CA VAL A 309 -29.32 2.02 18.72
C VAL A 309 -29.62 2.65 20.08
N ASN A 310 -29.51 1.86 21.15
CA ASN A 310 -29.78 2.31 22.50
C ASN A 310 -28.78 3.39 22.98
N PRO A 311 -29.22 4.62 23.27
CA PRO A 311 -28.33 5.70 23.70
C PRO A 311 -27.82 5.54 25.15
N VAL A 312 -28.41 4.66 25.96
CA VAL A 312 -28.05 4.49 27.38
C VAL A 312 -27.16 3.28 27.64
N SER A 313 -26.53 2.71 26.61
CA SER A 313 -25.56 1.62 26.80
C SER A 313 -24.41 2.09 27.69
N ARG A 314 -23.99 1.24 28.64
CA ARG A 314 -22.87 1.55 29.55
C ARG A 314 -21.56 1.00 28.98
N ASP A 315 -20.56 1.86 28.91
CA ASP A 315 -19.17 1.56 28.58
C ASP A 315 -18.39 1.07 29.83
N ARG A 316 -17.36 0.22 29.65
CA ARG A 316 -16.41 -0.16 30.71
C ARG A 316 -15.21 0.79 30.66
N LEU A 317 -15.39 1.98 31.22
CA LEU A 317 -14.30 2.94 31.40
C LEU A 317 -13.23 2.34 32.35
N ASP A 318 -11.96 2.49 31.99
CA ASP A 318 -10.83 2.11 32.84
C ASP A 318 -10.94 2.82 34.21
N PRO A 319 -10.88 2.10 35.35
CA PRO A 319 -10.81 2.73 36.67
C PRO A 319 -9.71 3.79 36.81
N ALA A 320 -8.66 3.74 35.98
CA ALA A 320 -7.61 4.75 35.92
C ALA A 320 -8.06 6.10 35.31
N LEU A 321 -9.11 6.10 34.47
CA LEU A 321 -9.79 7.29 33.93
C LEU A 321 -10.83 7.86 34.90
N ILE A 322 -11.33 7.04 35.84
CA ILE A 322 -12.23 7.47 36.93
C ILE A 322 -11.43 7.71 38.21
N ARG A 323 -10.37 8.53 38.13
CA ARG A 323 -9.70 9.07 39.32
C ARG A 323 -10.34 10.41 39.70
N PRO A 324 -10.71 10.64 40.96
CA PRO A 324 -11.15 11.97 41.40
C PRO A 324 -10.08 13.01 41.06
N GLY A 325 -10.37 13.93 40.13
CA GLY A 325 -9.49 15.06 39.80
C GLY A 325 -9.00 15.22 38.35
N ARG A 326 -9.39 14.36 37.39
CA ARG A 326 -9.19 14.65 35.95
C ARG A 326 -10.46 14.40 35.14
N VAL A 327 -11.02 15.48 34.60
CA VAL A 327 -12.10 15.48 33.62
C VAL A 327 -11.63 16.37 32.47
N ASP A 328 -11.28 15.78 31.32
CA ASP A 328 -11.12 16.56 30.09
C ASP A 328 -12.52 16.84 29.52
N LEU A 329 -13.15 17.90 30.04
CA LEU A 329 -14.41 18.44 29.56
C LEU A 329 -14.12 19.36 28.36
N LYS A 330 -14.40 18.91 27.14
CA LYS A 330 -14.52 19.83 25.99
C LYS A 330 -15.91 20.43 25.99
N GLN A 331 -16.07 21.56 26.67
CA GLN A 331 -17.27 22.39 26.62
C GLN A 331 -17.08 23.50 25.58
N TYR A 332 -18.05 23.68 24.70
CA TYR A 332 -18.08 24.83 23.80
C TYR A 332 -18.31 26.10 24.65
N ILE A 333 -17.31 26.96 24.74
CA ILE A 333 -17.42 28.28 25.34
C ILE A 333 -17.76 29.24 24.20
N GLY A 334 -19.00 29.74 24.19
CA GLY A 334 -19.46 30.74 23.22
C GLY A 334 -18.83 32.12 23.46
N ASN A 335 -19.33 33.13 22.74
CA ASN A 335 -18.87 34.51 22.87
C ASN A 335 -19.14 35.06 24.29
N CYS A 336 -18.28 35.98 24.74
CA CYS A 336 -18.36 36.57 26.06
C CYS A 336 -19.63 37.42 26.22
N THR A 337 -20.37 37.15 27.28
CA THR A 337 -21.46 38.01 27.76
C THR A 337 -20.91 39.23 28.50
N HIS A 338 -21.71 40.29 28.63
CA HIS A 338 -21.35 41.50 29.38
C HIS A 338 -20.79 41.18 30.78
N GLY A 339 -21.48 40.32 31.54
CA GLY A 339 -21.02 39.94 32.88
C GLY A 339 -19.69 39.18 32.88
N GLN A 340 -19.40 38.40 31.84
CA GLN A 340 -18.11 37.72 31.70
C GLN A 340 -16.99 38.72 31.38
N LEU A 341 -17.24 39.73 30.55
CA LEU A 341 -16.27 40.78 30.26
C LEU A 341 -15.95 41.63 31.51
N THR A 342 -16.98 42.06 32.25
CA THR A 342 -16.80 42.79 33.52
C THR A 342 -15.95 41.97 34.50
N GLN A 343 -16.26 40.67 34.66
CA GLN A 343 -15.50 39.80 35.57
C GLN A 343 -14.07 39.55 35.10
N MET A 344 -13.85 39.42 33.78
CA MET A 344 -12.50 39.23 33.23
C MET A 344 -11.64 40.48 33.44
N PHE A 345 -12.20 41.68 33.22
CA PHE A 345 -11.51 42.94 33.47
C PHE A 345 -11.15 43.10 34.95
N TRP A 346 -12.11 42.91 35.84
CA TRP A 346 -11.89 43.06 37.28
C TRP A 346 -10.90 42.04 37.85
N ARG A 347 -10.86 40.82 37.31
CA ARG A 347 -9.85 39.82 37.70
C ARG A 347 -8.44 40.16 37.21
N PHE A 348 -8.34 40.86 36.08
CA PHE A 348 -7.05 41.20 35.49
C PHE A 348 -6.48 42.51 36.07
N TYR A 349 -7.35 43.48 36.35
CA TYR A 349 -7.03 44.76 37.00
C TYR A 349 -7.78 44.88 38.34
N PRO A 350 -7.33 44.18 39.40
CA PRO A 350 -8.05 44.12 40.68
C PRO A 350 -8.06 45.44 41.46
N GLU A 351 -7.19 46.39 41.12
CA GLU A 351 -7.08 47.69 41.78
C GLU A 351 -8.06 48.74 41.20
N GLU A 352 -8.69 48.45 40.06
CA GLU A 352 -9.61 49.37 39.39
C GLU A 352 -11.04 49.27 39.95
N PRO A 353 -11.80 50.38 39.98
CA PRO A 353 -13.16 50.39 40.48
C PRO A 353 -14.11 49.64 39.54
N ALA A 354 -15.17 49.06 40.12
CA ALA A 354 -16.16 48.28 39.37
C ALA A 354 -16.82 49.04 38.20
N SER A 355 -16.91 50.38 38.31
CA SER A 355 -17.42 51.24 37.24
C SER A 355 -16.59 51.19 35.96
N GLU A 356 -15.28 50.97 36.06
CA GLU A 356 -14.39 50.88 34.90
C GLU A 356 -14.51 49.51 34.21
N ALA A 357 -14.77 48.45 34.98
CA ALA A 357 -15.03 47.12 34.44
C ALA A 357 -16.36 47.06 33.66
N ASP A 358 -17.39 47.75 34.13
CA ASP A 358 -18.65 47.89 33.37
C ASP A 358 -18.46 48.76 32.13
N ARG A 359 -17.71 49.86 32.22
CA ARG A 359 -17.39 50.70 31.06
C ARG A 359 -16.66 49.92 29.96
N PHE A 360 -15.71 49.06 30.33
CA PHE A 360 -15.04 48.16 29.39
C PHE A 360 -16.02 47.21 28.70
N ALA A 361 -16.89 46.56 29.45
CA ALA A 361 -17.84 45.58 28.91
C ALA A 361 -18.85 46.21 27.94
N GLU A 362 -19.36 47.40 28.26
CA GLU A 362 -20.26 48.16 27.38
C GLU A 362 -19.57 48.55 26.06
N GLN A 363 -18.34 49.08 26.14
CA GLN A 363 -17.59 49.49 24.95
C GLN A 363 -17.15 48.31 24.09
N ALA A 364 -16.73 47.20 24.70
CA ALA A 364 -16.38 45.96 23.99
C ALA A 364 -17.53 45.44 23.16
N LEU A 365 -18.71 45.29 23.76
CA LEU A 365 -19.89 44.79 23.07
C LEU A 365 -20.47 45.79 22.04
N ALA A 366 -20.22 47.09 22.21
CA ALA A 366 -20.62 48.10 21.23
C ALA A 366 -19.80 48.05 19.94
N VAL A 367 -18.52 47.68 20.04
CA VAL A 367 -17.60 47.64 18.87
C VAL A 367 -17.59 46.26 18.21
N HIS A 368 -17.65 45.19 18.99
CA HIS A 368 -17.58 43.81 18.49
C HIS A 368 -18.77 42.99 19.02
N SER A 369 -19.64 42.54 18.10
CA SER A 369 -20.81 41.71 18.45
C SER A 369 -20.45 40.26 18.80
N GLU A 370 -19.26 39.79 18.41
CA GLU A 370 -18.78 38.43 18.64
C GLU A 370 -17.34 38.46 19.15
N ILE A 371 -17.16 38.39 20.47
CA ILE A 371 -15.84 38.43 21.13
C ILE A 371 -15.63 37.13 21.90
N SER A 372 -14.53 36.43 21.60
CA SER A 372 -14.11 35.27 22.37
C SER A 372 -13.28 35.66 23.59
N ALA A 373 -13.33 34.84 24.65
CA ALA A 373 -12.54 35.08 25.86
C ALA A 373 -11.02 35.12 25.58
N ALA A 374 -10.55 34.40 24.56
CA ALA A 374 -9.15 34.41 24.16
C ALA A 374 -8.71 35.76 23.58
N GLN A 375 -9.56 36.42 22.77
CA GLN A 375 -9.27 37.75 22.23
C GLN A 375 -9.19 38.80 23.34
N VAL A 376 -10.13 38.75 24.30
CA VAL A 376 -10.16 39.65 25.48
C VAL A 376 -8.89 39.46 26.32
N GLN A 377 -8.51 38.20 26.56
CA GLN A 377 -7.31 37.90 27.34
C GLN A 377 -6.03 38.34 26.61
N GLY A 378 -5.97 38.19 25.29
CA GLY A 378 -4.88 38.72 24.47
C GLY A 378 -4.77 40.25 24.54
N HIS A 379 -5.90 40.95 24.49
CA HIS A 379 -5.96 42.42 24.60
C HIS A 379 -5.47 42.94 25.95
N PHE A 380 -5.86 42.28 27.06
CA PHE A 380 -5.37 42.64 28.38
C PHE A 380 -3.86 42.43 28.54
N LEU A 381 -3.30 41.42 27.86
CA LEU A 381 -1.84 41.23 27.85
C LEU A 381 -1.11 42.35 27.10
N LEU A 382 -1.71 42.93 26.05
CA LEU A 382 -1.14 44.08 25.34
C LEU A 382 -1.16 45.36 26.18
N HIS A 383 -2.21 45.54 27.00
CA HIS A 383 -2.39 46.70 27.88
C HIS A 383 -2.15 46.37 29.36
N LYS A 384 -1.19 45.49 29.65
CA LYS A 384 -1.03 44.87 30.98
C LYS A 384 -0.89 45.85 32.15
N MET A 385 -0.25 46.99 31.92
CA MET A 385 0.04 48.00 32.96
C MET A 385 -0.79 49.28 32.78
N ASP A 386 -1.75 49.28 31.84
CA ASP A 386 -2.51 50.46 31.44
C ASP A 386 -4.00 50.13 31.31
N PRO A 387 -4.74 50.13 32.43
CA PRO A 387 -6.16 49.78 32.43
C PRO A 387 -7.00 50.79 31.64
N ALA A 388 -6.70 52.09 31.72
CA ALA A 388 -7.40 53.12 30.95
C ALA A 388 -7.20 52.93 29.44
N GLY A 389 -5.96 52.69 29.01
CA GLY A 389 -5.66 52.40 27.60
C GLY A 389 -6.29 51.11 27.09
N SER A 390 -6.54 50.13 27.96
CA SER A 390 -7.25 48.90 27.59
C SER A 390 -8.73 49.15 27.25
N ILE A 391 -9.35 50.17 27.86
CA ILE A 391 -10.74 50.60 27.62
C ILE A 391 -10.81 51.47 26.36
N ASP A 392 -9.92 52.43 26.23
CA ASP A 392 -9.95 53.37 25.10
C ASP A 392 -9.59 52.72 23.75
N ASN A 393 -8.82 51.62 23.76
CA ASN A 393 -8.36 50.92 22.55
C ASN A 393 -9.11 49.62 22.26
N VAL A 394 -10.34 49.48 22.76
CA VAL A 394 -11.16 48.27 22.56
C VAL A 394 -11.36 47.91 21.09
N ALA A 395 -11.37 48.90 20.18
CA ALA A 395 -11.47 48.67 18.73
C ALA A 395 -10.25 47.96 18.10
N GLN A 396 -9.15 47.79 18.85
CA GLN A 396 -7.97 47.07 18.39
C GLN A 396 -8.01 45.57 18.70
N MET A 397 -9.06 45.08 19.38
CA MET A 397 -9.28 43.66 19.60
C MET A 397 -9.58 42.96 18.27
N LYS A 398 -8.61 42.20 17.75
CA LYS A 398 -8.77 41.37 16.56
C LYS A 398 -8.95 39.91 16.90
#